data_AF-A0A3S0RVR6-F1
#
_entry.id   AF-A0A3S0RVR6-F1
#
_cell.length_a   1.000
_cell.length_b   1.000
_cell.length_c   1.000
_cell.angle_alpha   90.00
_cell.angle_beta   90.00
_cell.angle_gamma   90.00
#
_symmetry.space_group_name_H-M   'P 1'
#
loop_
_entity.id
_entity.type
_entity.pdbx_description
1 polymer ?
#
loop_
_entity_poly.entity_id
_entity_poly.type
_entity_poly.pdbx_seq_one_letter_code
_entity_poly.pdbx_strand_id
1 'polypeptide(L)' 'MKQNPQHVAGRPKKFVSKQEMIENTLDNMREAEISMEFAGEEELENLQEKNERRKHAIQRMKNEKLT' A
#
# COMPACT_ATOMS: atom_id res chain seq x y z
N MET A 1 -2.32 1.05 23.00
CA MET A 1 -1.40 1.42 21.89
C MET A 1 -0.82 0.13 21.32
N LYS A 2 -1.29 -0.31 20.14
CA LYS A 2 -0.79 -1.55 19.52
C LYS A 2 0.61 -1.28 18.97
N GLN A 3 1.58 -2.06 19.42
CA GLN A 3 2.99 -1.91 19.12
C GLN A 3 3.24 -1.98 17.60
N ASN A 4 3.98 -1.01 17.08
CA ASN A 4 4.64 -1.10 15.77
C ASN A 4 5.56 -2.33 15.81
N PRO A 5 5.39 -3.36 14.97
CA PRO A 5 6.13 -4.61 15.12
C PRO A 5 7.62 -4.32 15.03
N GLN A 6 8.29 -4.52 16.17
CA GLN A 6 9.73 -4.40 16.32
C GLN A 6 10.42 -5.31 15.31
N HIS A 7 11.53 -4.83 14.76
CA HIS A 7 12.38 -5.57 13.82
C HIS A 7 12.71 -6.95 14.41
N VAL A 8 12.05 -8.00 13.94
CA VAL A 8 12.25 -9.36 14.46
C VAL A 8 13.59 -9.87 13.95
N ALA A 9 14.56 -10.02 14.86
CA ALA A 9 15.88 -10.56 14.54
C ALA A 9 15.72 -11.95 13.88
N GLY A 10 16.27 -12.11 12.67
CA GLY A 10 16.19 -13.35 11.88
C GLY A 10 15.18 -13.36 10.74
N ARG A 11 14.35 -12.32 10.58
CA ARG A 11 13.49 -12.20 9.37
C ARG A 11 14.36 -11.85 8.16
N PRO A 12 14.45 -12.71 7.12
CA PRO A 12 15.21 -12.36 5.93
C PRO A 12 14.60 -11.12 5.29
N LYS A 13 15.44 -10.12 4.96
CA LYS A 13 15.03 -9.00 4.11
C LYS A 13 14.71 -9.57 2.74
N LYS A 14 13.42 -9.77 2.44
CA LYS A 14 12.98 -10.00 1.07
C LYS A 14 13.19 -8.70 0.29
N PHE A 15 14.12 -8.73 -0.65
CA PHE A 15 14.23 -7.68 -1.66
C PHE A 15 13.10 -7.90 -2.66
N VAL A 16 12.15 -6.97 -2.69
CA VAL A 16 11.08 -6.93 -3.68
C VAL A 16 11.48 -5.98 -4.80
N SER A 17 11.16 -6.36 -6.04
CA SER A 17 11.45 -5.49 -7.18
C SER A 17 10.54 -4.26 -7.18
N LYS A 18 10.93 -3.22 -7.91
CA LYS A 18 10.10 -2.03 -8.07
C LYS A 18 8.76 -2.34 -8.75
N GLN A 19 8.78 -3.19 -9.77
CA GLN A 19 7.56 -3.69 -10.41
C GLN A 19 6.66 -4.41 -9.40
N GLU A 20 7.23 -5.31 -8.59
CA GLU A 20 6.49 -6.04 -7.56
C GLU A 20 5.93 -5.11 -6.49
N MET A 21 6.64 -4.04 -6.10
CA MET A 21 6.08 -3.02 -5.20
C MET A 21 4.88 -2.29 -5.82
N ILE A 22 4.94 -1.98 -7.12
CA ILE A 22 3.82 -1.35 -7.84
C ILE A 22 2.63 -2.31 -7.90
N GLU A 23 2.85 -3.57 -8.28
CA GLU A 23 1.82 -4.61 -8.35
C GLU A 23 1.15 -4.83 -6.99
N ASN A 24 1.95 -5.04 -5.94
CA ASN A 24 1.43 -5.15 -4.58
C ASN A 24 0.61 -3.92 -4.18
N THR A 25 1.02 -2.71 -4.57
CA THR A 25 0.27 -1.50 -4.24
C THR A 25 -1.07 -1.43 -5.00
N LEU A 26 -1.10 -1.89 -6.27
CA LEU A 26 -2.33 -1.98 -7.06
C LEU A 26 -3.30 -3.02 -6.50
N ASP A 27 -2.80 -4.19 -6.08
CA ASP A 27 -3.62 -5.22 -5.45
C ASP A 27 -4.22 -4.72 -4.13
N ASN A 28 -3.41 -4.05 -3.30
CA ASN A 28 -3.89 -3.39 -2.09
C ASN A 28 -4.94 -2.30 -2.35
N MET A 29 -4.91 -1.63 -3.52
CA MET A 29 -5.95 -0.68 -3.90
C MET A 29 -7.24 -1.39 -4.30
N ARG A 30 -7.14 -2.47 -5.10
CA ARG A 30 -8.29 -3.27 -5.51
C ARG A 30 -9.01 -3.90 -4.32
N GLU A 31 -8.26 -4.48 -3.38
CA GLU A 31 -8.85 -5.02 -2.14
C GLU A 31 -9.53 -3.95 -1.29
N ALA A 32 -8.95 -2.75 -1.24
CA ALA A 32 -9.56 -1.61 -0.57
C ALA A 32 -10.85 -1.16 -1.27
N GLU A 33 -10.88 -1.12 -2.60
CA GLU A 33 -12.09 -0.80 -3.38
C GLU A 33 -13.22 -1.81 -3.14
N ILE A 34 -12.90 -3.10 -3.03
CA ILE A 34 -13.90 -4.12 -2.65
C ILE A 34 -14.39 -3.88 -1.22
N SER A 35 -13.50 -3.50 -0.31
CA SER A 35 -13.85 -3.22 1.09
C SER A 35 -14.74 -1.99 1.25
N MET A 36 -14.64 -1.00 0.33
CA MET A 36 -15.48 0.19 0.34
C MET A 36 -16.98 -0.12 0.19
N GLU A 37 -17.35 -1.21 -0.46
CA GLU A 37 -18.75 -1.63 -0.63
C GLU A 37 -19.46 -1.89 0.70
N PHE A 38 -18.70 -2.35 1.70
CA PHE A 38 -19.21 -2.74 3.02
C PHE A 38 -18.77 -1.79 4.14
N ALA A 39 -17.98 -0.77 3.82
CA ALA A 39 -17.43 0.18 4.78
C ALA A 39 -18.49 1.16 5.29
N GLY A 40 -18.39 1.53 6.58
CA GLY A 40 -19.12 2.69 7.12
C GLY A 40 -18.54 4.01 6.62
N GLU A 41 -19.22 5.14 6.88
CA GLU A 41 -18.85 6.46 6.33
C GLU A 41 -17.41 6.88 6.64
N GLU A 42 -16.98 6.77 7.91
CA GLU A 42 -15.61 7.11 8.32
C GLU A 42 -14.57 6.19 7.67
N GLU A 43 -14.85 4.90 7.60
CA GLU A 43 -13.94 3.92 7.00
C GLU A 43 -13.83 4.13 5.49
N LEU A 44 -14.94 4.46 4.82
CA LEU A 44 -15.01 4.76 3.40
C LEU A 44 -14.12 5.97 3.06
N GLU A 45 -14.22 7.07 3.81
CA GLU A 45 -13.39 8.27 3.63
C GLU A 45 -11.90 7.93 3.79
N ASN A 46 -11.56 7.18 4.84
CA ASN A 46 -10.20 6.72 5.09
C ASN A 46 -9.65 5.84 3.97
N LEU A 47 -10.45 4.90 3.44
CA LEU A 47 -10.06 4.04 2.33
C LEU A 47 -9.83 4.84 1.05
N GLN A 48 -10.69 5.83 0.77
CA GLN A 48 -10.57 6.72 -0.39
C GLN A 48 -9.29 7.55 -0.31
N GLU A 49 -9.06 8.23 0.81
CA GLU A 49 -7.85 9.04 1.02
C GLU A 49 -6.58 8.18 0.91
N LYS A 50 -6.62 6.96 1.45
CA LYS A 50 -5.50 6.00 1.35
C LYS A 50 -5.26 5.56 -0.10
N ASN A 51 -6.31 5.32 -0.89
CA ASN A 51 -6.18 4.97 -2.30
C ASN A 51 -5.62 6.14 -3.13
N GLU A 52 -6.01 7.38 -2.85
CA GLU A 52 -5.41 8.56 -3.50
C GLU A 52 -3.90 8.67 -3.21
N ARG A 53 -3.48 8.48 -1.95
CA ARG A 53 -2.05 8.43 -1.60
C ARG A 53 -1.30 7.32 -2.34
N ARG A 54 -1.91 6.13 -2.48
CA ARG A 54 -1.33 5.00 -3.24
C ARG A 54 -1.16 5.33 -4.72
N LYS A 55 -2.12 6.03 -5.36
CA LYS A 55 -2.00 6.50 -6.75
C LYS A 55 -0.78 7.40 -6.93
N HIS A 56 -0.60 8.38 -6.04
CA HIS A 56 0.57 9.26 -6.08
C HIS A 56 1.88 8.50 -5.86
N ALA A 57 1.92 7.54 -4.94
CA ALA A 57 3.08 6.69 -4.70
C ALA A 57 3.44 5.86 -5.94
N ILE A 58 2.46 5.24 -6.60
CA ILE A 58 2.66 4.49 -7.84
C ILE A 58 3.19 5.40 -8.95
N GLN A 59 2.65 6.61 -9.11
CA GLN A 59 3.15 7.55 -10.11
C GLN A 59 4.60 7.94 -9.84
N ARG A 60 4.97 8.22 -8.59
CA ARG A 60 6.36 8.51 -8.20
C ARG A 60 7.26 7.33 -8.53
N MET A 61 6.87 6.12 -8.13
CA MET A 61 7.60 4.91 -8.47
C MET A 61 7.75 4.81 -9.99
N LYS A 62 6.69 4.88 -10.78
CA LYS A 62 6.78 4.80 -12.25
C LYS A 62 7.74 5.83 -12.88
N ASN A 63 7.74 7.06 -12.37
CA ASN A 63 8.54 8.16 -12.91
C ASN A 63 10.00 8.16 -12.44
N GLU A 64 10.29 7.54 -11.29
CA GLU A 64 11.64 7.43 -10.77
C GLU A 64 12.49 6.55 -11.71
N LYS A 65 13.60 7.06 -12.22
CA LYS A 65 14.52 6.23 -13.01
C LYS A 65 15.29 5.33 -12.04
N LEU A 66 15.41 4.03 -12.35
CA LEU A 66 16.44 3.21 -11.71
C LEU A 66 17.78 3.67 -12.27
N THR A 67 18.49 4.51 -11.51
CA THR A 67 19.88 4.90 -11.76
C THR A 67 20.83 4.00 -11.01
#